data_AF-A0A0B1P643-F1
#
_entry.id   AF-A0A0B1P643-F1
#
_cell.length_a   1.000
_cell.length_b   1.000
_cell.length_c   1.000
_cell.angle_alpha   90.00
_cell.angle_beta   90.00
_cell.angle_gamma   90.00
#
_symmetry.space_group_name_H-M   'P 1'
#
loop_
_entity.id
_entity.type
_entity.pdbx_description
1 polymer ?
#
loop_
_entity_poly.entity_id
_entity_poly.type
_entity_poly.pdbx_seq_one_letter_code
_entity_poly.pdbx_strand_id
1 'polypeptide(L)'
;MKNLNRGIKFVPIQLTHAKLFVFVDGSFANNKDLSSQIGFVIVLANESMKNDEFSLYGNLIHWTSVKCKRVTRSVLASELYAMVLGADIANALSTTLNMITNQLCINNIPTIICTGSFSLYECMVKLGTTKEKRLMIDIMAIRQSYERRELSEIRWICGTDNPADAMTKANPSKALEGLINTNSLRIRIQGWVQRHKNEES
;
A
#
# COMPACT_ATOMS: atom_id res chain seq x y z
N MET A 1 -21.61 -27.22 -1.44
CA MET A 1 -20.78 -25.99 -1.48
C MET A 1 -19.84 -26.06 -2.67
N LYS A 2 -19.97 -25.17 -3.68
CA LYS A 2 -19.23 -25.25 -4.95
C LYS A 2 -17.75 -24.76 -4.90
N ASN A 3 -17.20 -24.44 -3.73
CA ASN A 3 -15.88 -23.78 -3.59
C ASN A 3 -14.98 -24.34 -2.48
N LEU A 4 -15.12 -25.62 -2.10
CA LEU A 4 -14.31 -26.23 -1.01
C LEU A 4 -12.79 -26.13 -1.24
N ASN A 5 -12.35 -26.07 -2.50
CA ASN A 5 -10.93 -25.98 -2.87
C ASN A 5 -10.44 -24.53 -3.06
N ARG A 6 -11.26 -23.52 -2.77
CA ARG A 6 -10.87 -22.11 -2.86
C ARG A 6 -10.58 -21.55 -1.47
N GLY A 7 -9.39 -21.01 -1.31
CA GLY A 7 -8.95 -20.39 -0.07
C GLY A 7 -7.67 -19.59 -0.30
N ILE A 8 -7.34 -18.73 0.67
CA ILE A 8 -6.06 -18.02 0.69
C ILE A 8 -4.97 -19.05 0.99
N LYS A 9 -3.95 -19.10 0.14
CA LYS A 9 -2.78 -19.96 0.34
C LYS A 9 -1.65 -19.13 0.92
N PHE A 10 -0.96 -19.69 1.92
CA PHE A 10 0.25 -19.10 2.47
C PHE A 10 1.46 -19.88 1.98
N VAL A 11 2.43 -19.17 1.41
CA VAL A 11 3.70 -19.70 0.90
C VAL A 11 4.85 -19.28 1.82
N PRO A 12 5.94 -20.06 1.90
CA PRO A 12 7.14 -19.64 2.61
C PRO A 12 7.72 -18.34 2.02
N ILE A 13 8.16 -17.44 2.90
CA ILE A 13 8.80 -16.16 2.52
C ILE A 13 10.19 -16.11 3.16
N GLN A 14 11.18 -15.66 2.40
CA GLN A 14 12.51 -15.39 2.93
C GLN A 14 12.48 -14.07 3.73
N LEU A 15 12.39 -14.17 5.06
CA LEU A 15 12.22 -13.00 5.93
C LEU A 15 13.34 -11.95 5.79
N THR A 16 14.57 -12.38 5.49
CA THR A 16 15.73 -11.49 5.28
C THR A 16 15.58 -10.54 4.09
N HIS A 17 14.77 -10.92 3.10
CA HIS A 17 14.48 -10.14 1.90
C HIS A 17 13.01 -9.75 1.81
N ALA A 18 12.24 -9.96 2.89
CA ALA A 18 10.82 -9.68 2.89
C ALA A 18 10.58 -8.17 2.97
N LYS A 19 9.50 -7.71 2.37
CA LYS A 19 9.01 -6.33 2.47
C LYS A 19 7.50 -6.37 2.70
N LEU A 20 7.00 -5.39 3.47
CA LEU A 20 5.58 -5.21 3.73
C LEU A 20 5.01 -4.20 2.74
N PHE A 21 4.29 -4.66 1.73
CA PHE A 21 3.66 -3.82 0.71
C PHE A 21 2.25 -3.43 1.13
N VAL A 22 1.92 -2.16 0.99
CA VAL A 22 0.62 -1.57 1.29
C VAL A 22 0.10 -0.92 0.02
N PHE A 23 -0.80 -1.62 -0.67
CA PHE A 23 -1.49 -1.10 -1.85
C PHE A 23 -2.71 -0.33 -1.39
N VAL A 24 -2.85 0.92 -1.84
CA VAL A 24 -3.95 1.79 -1.42
C VAL A 24 -4.73 2.28 -2.63
N ASP A 25 -6.03 2.44 -2.47
CA ASP A 25 -6.90 3.05 -3.47
C ASP A 25 -8.08 3.79 -2.81
N GLY A 26 -8.56 4.84 -3.48
CA GLY A 26 -9.73 5.59 -3.08
C GLY A 26 -10.60 5.90 -4.28
N SER A 27 -11.90 5.60 -4.19
CA SER A 27 -12.89 5.91 -5.22
C SER A 27 -13.84 7.00 -4.75
N PHE A 28 -13.73 8.18 -5.35
CA PHE A 28 -14.48 9.37 -4.98
C PHE A 28 -15.95 9.28 -5.39
N ALA A 29 -16.86 9.51 -4.44
CA ALA A 29 -18.31 9.59 -4.67
C ALA A 29 -18.93 8.42 -5.46
N ASN A 30 -18.31 7.24 -5.38
CA ASN A 30 -18.69 6.06 -6.17
C ASN A 30 -19.82 5.23 -5.54
N ASN A 31 -20.12 5.46 -4.25
CA ASN A 31 -21.26 4.80 -3.62
C ASN A 31 -22.59 5.43 -4.09
N LYS A 32 -23.69 4.67 -3.99
CA LYS A 32 -25.03 5.15 -4.40
C LYS A 32 -25.47 6.43 -3.69
N ASP A 33 -24.97 6.66 -2.48
CA ASP A 33 -25.23 7.85 -1.66
C ASP A 33 -24.20 8.97 -1.88
N LEU A 34 -23.40 8.89 -2.95
CA LEU A 34 -22.33 9.82 -3.32
C LEU A 34 -21.19 9.91 -2.30
N SER A 35 -21.10 8.95 -1.38
CA SER A 35 -19.93 8.82 -0.52
C SER A 35 -18.77 8.12 -1.23
N SER A 36 -17.56 8.34 -0.72
CA SER A 36 -16.35 7.72 -1.26
C SER A 36 -16.08 6.37 -0.61
N GLN A 37 -15.60 5.41 -1.40
CA GLN A 37 -15.09 4.12 -0.91
C GLN A 37 -13.57 4.20 -0.83
N ILE A 38 -12.98 3.74 0.26
CA ILE A 38 -11.52 3.68 0.43
C ILE A 38 -11.13 2.26 0.82
N GLY A 39 -9.92 1.86 0.45
CA GLY A 39 -9.45 0.54 0.77
C GLY A 39 -7.96 0.36 0.56
N PHE A 40 -7.48 -0.75 1.09
CA PHE A 40 -6.09 -1.15 0.94
C PHE A 40 -5.97 -2.67 0.91
N VAL A 41 -4.83 -3.14 0.41
CA VAL A 41 -4.39 -4.53 0.41
C VAL A 41 -2.94 -4.58 0.92
N ILE A 42 -2.67 -5.43 1.92
CA ILE A 42 -1.35 -5.59 2.53
C ILE A 42 -0.78 -6.97 2.21
N VAL A 43 0.44 -6.99 1.68
CA VAL A 43 1.15 -8.19 1.25
C VAL A 43 2.52 -8.22 1.90
N LEU A 44 2.86 -9.32 2.57
CA LEU A 44 4.27 -9.61 2.91
C LEU A 44 4.83 -10.43 1.77
N ALA A 45 5.90 -9.97 1.14
CA ALA A 45 6.45 -10.63 -0.03
C ALA A 45 7.94 -10.43 -0.17
N ASN A 46 8.57 -11.34 -0.90
CA ASN A 46 9.86 -11.08 -1.53
C ASN A 46 9.63 -10.37 -2.86
N GLU A 47 10.51 -9.41 -3.15
CA GLU A 47 10.49 -8.63 -4.36
C GLU A 47 11.61 -9.05 -5.32
N SER A 48 11.30 -9.11 -6.61
CA SER A 48 12.28 -9.15 -7.69
C SER A 48 12.03 -8.00 -8.66
N MET A 49 13.06 -7.20 -8.90
CA MET A 49 13.00 -6.06 -9.83
C MET A 49 13.49 -6.48 -11.22
N LYS A 50 12.80 -6.06 -12.28
CA LYS A 50 13.23 -6.23 -13.67
C LYS A 50 12.76 -5.03 -14.50
N ASN A 51 13.71 -4.20 -14.94
CA ASN A 51 13.43 -2.93 -15.63
C ASN A 51 12.48 -2.05 -14.79
N ASP A 52 11.44 -1.49 -15.42
CA ASP A 52 10.39 -0.69 -14.77
C ASP A 52 9.23 -1.53 -14.20
N GLU A 53 9.49 -2.81 -13.87
CA GLU A 53 8.52 -3.72 -13.29
C GLU A 53 9.12 -4.40 -12.06
N PHE A 54 8.30 -4.60 -11.02
CA PHE A 54 8.62 -5.51 -9.93
C PHE A 54 7.60 -6.62 -9.84
N SER A 55 8.11 -7.80 -9.51
CA SER A 55 7.31 -8.98 -9.20
C SER A 55 7.38 -9.25 -7.70
N LEU A 56 6.22 -9.49 -7.12
CA LEU A 56 6.07 -9.95 -5.75
C LEU A 56 5.76 -11.44 -5.75
N TYR A 57 6.36 -12.16 -4.81
CA TYR A 57 5.94 -13.49 -4.42
C TYR A 57 5.76 -13.53 -2.90
N GLY A 58 4.54 -13.79 -2.45
CA GLY A 58 4.22 -13.72 -1.03
C GLY A 58 2.75 -13.86 -0.67
N ASN A 59 2.41 -13.36 0.51
CA ASN A 59 1.15 -13.66 1.19
C ASN A 59 0.33 -12.40 1.39
N LEU A 60 -0.95 -12.48 1.01
CA LEU A 60 -1.96 -11.51 1.43
C LEU A 60 -2.15 -11.62 2.95
N ILE A 61 -1.79 -10.58 3.70
CA ILE A 61 -1.93 -10.57 5.16
C ILE A 61 -3.25 -9.94 5.57
N HIS A 62 -3.60 -8.82 4.94
CA HIS A 62 -4.75 -8.05 5.33
C HIS A 62 -5.30 -7.22 4.19
N TRP A 63 -6.57 -6.85 4.28
CA TRP A 63 -7.26 -6.02 3.31
C TRP A 63 -8.41 -5.31 4.00
N THR A 64 -8.84 -4.18 3.45
CA THR A 64 -10.00 -3.45 3.95
C THR A 64 -10.69 -2.75 2.78
N SER A 65 -12.02 -2.76 2.82
CA SER A 65 -12.90 -1.98 1.95
C SER A 65 -13.96 -1.32 2.82
N VAL A 66 -13.89 0.00 2.97
CA VAL A 66 -14.82 0.74 3.82
C VAL A 66 -15.27 2.05 3.18
N LYS A 67 -16.50 2.44 3.49
CA LYS A 67 -16.98 3.80 3.20
C LYS A 67 -16.12 4.80 3.98
N CYS A 68 -15.64 5.83 3.31
CA CYS A 68 -14.88 6.90 3.92
C CYS A 68 -15.77 7.63 4.95
N LYS A 69 -15.33 7.64 6.21
CA LYS A 69 -16.07 8.32 7.31
C LYS A 69 -16.07 9.84 7.16
N ARG A 70 -15.05 10.39 6.49
CA ARG A 70 -14.91 11.83 6.26
C ARG A 70 -15.50 12.16 4.90
N VAL A 71 -16.25 13.27 4.81
CA VAL A 71 -16.68 13.81 3.52
C VAL A 71 -15.46 14.29 2.77
N THR A 72 -15.13 13.62 1.68
CA THR A 72 -14.09 14.01 0.74
C THR A 72 -14.64 15.06 -0.22
N ARG A 73 -13.83 16.04 -0.61
CA ARG A 73 -14.19 17.06 -1.62
C ARG A 73 -13.40 16.93 -2.92
N SER A 74 -12.56 15.90 -3.02
CA SER A 74 -11.71 15.63 -4.17
C SER A 74 -11.30 14.15 -4.21
N VAL A 75 -10.85 13.69 -5.38
CA VAL A 75 -10.24 12.36 -5.57
C VAL A 75 -8.99 12.20 -4.70
N LEU A 76 -8.12 13.22 -4.69
CA LEU A 76 -6.93 13.25 -3.85
C LEU A 76 -7.25 13.03 -2.38
N ALA A 77 -8.33 13.64 -1.87
CA ALA A 77 -8.74 13.45 -0.47
C ALA A 77 -9.13 12.00 -0.16
N SER A 78 -9.89 11.34 -1.04
CA SER A 78 -10.23 9.92 -0.85
C SER A 78 -9.00 9.02 -0.89
N GLU A 79 -8.09 9.26 -1.82
CA GLU A 79 -6.87 8.46 -1.96
C GLU A 79 -5.91 8.68 -0.78
N LEU A 80 -5.79 9.93 -0.28
CA LEU A 80 -5.01 10.23 0.91
C LEU A 80 -5.60 9.54 2.15
N TYR A 81 -6.92 9.56 2.35
CA TYR A 81 -7.53 8.86 3.47
C TYR A 81 -7.35 7.34 3.39
N ALA A 82 -7.33 6.76 2.18
CA ALA A 82 -6.96 5.36 1.99
C ALA A 82 -5.50 5.11 2.39
N MET A 83 -4.58 6.01 2.02
CA MET A 83 -3.17 5.94 2.41
C MET A 83 -2.96 6.03 3.92
N VAL A 84 -3.61 6.96 4.60
CA VAL A 84 -3.55 7.08 6.08
C VAL A 84 -4.04 5.80 6.73
N LEU A 85 -5.21 5.30 6.32
CA LEU A 85 -5.76 4.06 6.87
C LEU A 85 -4.83 2.87 6.65
N GLY A 86 -4.24 2.74 5.46
CA GLY A 86 -3.28 1.68 5.15
C GLY A 86 -1.99 1.81 5.94
N ALA A 87 -1.45 3.03 6.08
CA ALA A 87 -0.23 3.31 6.82
C ALA A 87 -0.35 3.01 8.32
N ASP A 88 -1.47 3.37 8.95
CA ASP A 88 -1.74 3.08 10.36
C ASP A 88 -1.70 1.58 10.65
N ILE A 89 -2.39 0.78 9.82
CA ILE A 89 -2.41 -0.68 9.97
C ILE A 89 -1.04 -1.29 9.64
N ALA A 90 -0.36 -0.77 8.62
CA ALA A 90 0.98 -1.21 8.27
C ALA A 90 2.00 -0.92 9.39
N ASN A 91 1.87 0.20 10.11
CA ASN A 91 2.73 0.51 11.25
C ASN A 91 2.53 -0.50 12.40
N ALA A 92 1.28 -0.87 12.70
CA ALA A 92 0.98 -1.89 13.69
C ALA A 92 1.54 -3.27 13.29
N LEU A 93 1.38 -3.66 12.02
CA LEU A 93 1.94 -4.90 11.48
C LEU A 93 3.47 -4.89 11.48
N SER A 94 4.09 -3.79 11.04
CA SER A 94 5.55 -3.63 11.01
C SER A 94 6.15 -3.71 12.41
N THR A 95 5.54 -3.05 13.39
CA THR A 95 5.97 -3.15 14.80
C THR A 95 5.91 -4.58 15.31
N THR A 96 4.83 -5.31 14.99
CA THR A 96 4.67 -6.72 15.36
C THR A 96 5.71 -7.60 14.67
N LEU A 97 5.95 -7.38 13.38
CA LEU A 97 6.99 -8.09 12.62
C LEU A 97 8.37 -7.82 13.20
N ASN A 98 8.67 -6.58 13.58
CA ASN A 98 9.95 -6.21 14.19
C ASN A 98 10.18 -6.95 15.52
N MET A 99 9.14 -7.12 16.34
CA MET A 99 9.24 -7.93 17.56
C MET A 99 9.65 -9.39 17.25
N ILE A 100 9.11 -9.97 16.18
CA ILE A 100 9.43 -11.33 15.74
C ILE A 100 10.84 -11.39 15.13
N THR A 101 11.18 -10.49 14.21
CA THR A 101 12.48 -10.51 13.51
C THR A 101 13.64 -10.21 14.44
N ASN A 102 13.43 -9.38 15.48
CA ASN A 102 14.43 -9.14 16.52
C ASN A 102 14.81 -10.42 17.26
N GLN A 103 13.84 -11.30 17.57
CA GLN A 103 14.12 -12.60 18.20
C GLN A 103 14.90 -13.55 17.28
N LEU A 104 14.80 -13.33 15.96
CA LEU A 104 15.48 -14.13 14.94
C LEU A 104 16.80 -13.50 14.47
N CYS A 105 17.21 -12.36 15.05
CA CYS A 105 18.36 -11.58 14.62
C CYS A 105 18.32 -11.18 13.12
N ILE A 106 17.11 -10.89 12.61
CA ILE A 106 16.87 -10.42 11.24
C ILE A 106 16.58 -8.91 11.26
N ASN A 107 17.12 -8.18 10.28
CA ASN A 107 16.83 -6.75 10.10
C ASN A 107 15.32 -6.48 9.96
N ASN A 108 14.91 -5.27 10.33
CA ASN A 108 13.52 -4.83 10.20
C ASN A 108 13.02 -4.97 8.76
N ILE A 109 11.80 -5.48 8.63
CA ILE A 109 11.13 -5.65 7.33
C ILE A 109 10.65 -4.26 6.87
N PRO A 110 11.15 -3.72 5.75
CA PRO A 110 10.78 -2.40 5.28
C PRO A 110 9.31 -2.36 4.83
N THR A 111 8.65 -1.25 5.15
CA THR A 111 7.26 -0.98 4.73
C THR A 111 7.25 -0.10 3.48
N ILE A 112 6.54 -0.55 2.44
CA ILE A 112 6.42 0.13 1.15
C ILE A 112 4.96 0.45 0.88
N ILE A 113 4.63 1.72 0.63
CA ILE A 113 3.30 2.11 0.19
C ILE A 113 3.28 2.23 -1.33
N CYS A 114 2.27 1.63 -1.97
CA CYS A 114 2.04 1.68 -3.40
C CYS A 114 0.71 2.37 -3.69
N THR A 115 0.74 3.38 -4.56
CA THR A 115 -0.45 4.09 -5.03
C THR A 115 -0.53 4.09 -6.55
N GLY A 116 -1.75 3.92 -7.09
CA GLY A 116 -2.03 4.12 -8.52
C GLY A 116 -2.17 5.59 -8.92
N SER A 117 -2.23 6.51 -7.95
CA SER A 117 -2.49 7.93 -8.18
C SER A 117 -1.22 8.75 -8.26
N PHE A 118 -0.96 9.30 -9.45
CA PHE A 118 0.11 10.27 -9.66
C PHE A 118 -0.08 11.51 -8.78
N SER A 119 -1.31 12.00 -8.64
CA SER A 119 -1.60 13.20 -7.86
C SER A 119 -1.28 13.03 -6.37
N LEU A 120 -1.57 11.85 -5.81
CA LEU A 120 -1.20 11.50 -4.43
C LEU A 120 0.32 11.34 -4.30
N TYR A 121 0.95 10.66 -5.26
CA TYR A 121 2.40 10.50 -5.26
C TYR A 121 3.12 11.86 -5.32
N GLU A 122 2.77 12.73 -6.26
CA GLU A 122 3.32 14.09 -6.33
C GLU A 122 3.09 14.87 -5.05
N CYS A 123 1.92 14.70 -4.41
CA CYS A 123 1.62 15.33 -3.13
C CYS A 123 2.52 14.83 -2.00
N MET A 124 2.95 13.57 -2.00
CA MET A 124 3.91 13.06 -1.01
C MET A 124 5.33 13.56 -1.28
N VAL A 125 5.74 13.63 -2.55
CA VAL A 125 7.12 13.95 -2.96
C VAL A 125 7.42 15.44 -3.00
N LYS A 126 6.50 16.26 -3.52
CA LYS A 126 6.71 17.71 -3.64
C LYS A 126 6.36 18.40 -2.33
N LEU A 127 7.27 19.21 -1.80
CA LEU A 127 7.05 20.05 -0.61
C LEU A 127 6.01 21.19 -0.82
N GLY A 128 5.18 21.11 -1.86
CA GLY A 128 4.12 22.07 -2.13
C GLY A 128 2.96 21.98 -1.13
N THR A 129 2.25 23.09 -0.97
CA THR A 129 1.03 23.16 -0.17
C THR A 129 -0.19 22.82 -1.00
N THR A 130 -1.17 22.09 -0.44
CA THR A 130 -2.52 22.00 -1.03
C THR A 130 -3.41 23.15 -0.56
N LYS A 131 -4.39 23.53 -1.38
CA LYS A 131 -5.43 24.51 -1.01
C LYS A 131 -6.31 24.00 0.15
N GLU A 132 -6.46 22.68 0.27
CA GLU A 132 -7.27 22.06 1.32
C GLU A 132 -6.42 21.86 2.60
N LYS A 133 -6.40 22.90 3.45
CA LYS A 133 -5.60 22.94 4.69
C LYS A 133 -5.73 21.69 5.58
N ARG A 134 -6.89 21.03 5.57
CA ARG A 134 -7.12 19.83 6.38
C ARG A 134 -6.32 18.63 5.90
N LEU A 135 -6.19 18.44 4.58
CA LEU A 135 -5.39 17.35 4.02
C LEU A 135 -3.91 17.52 4.38
N MET A 136 -3.44 18.76 4.61
CA MET A 136 -2.06 19.00 5.04
C MET A 136 -1.73 18.29 6.36
N ILE A 137 -2.68 18.14 7.28
CA ILE A 137 -2.44 17.42 8.55
C ILE A 137 -2.09 15.97 8.27
N ASP A 138 -2.91 15.31 7.45
CA ASP A 138 -2.73 13.91 7.08
C ASP A 138 -1.46 13.72 6.21
N ILE A 139 -1.17 14.65 5.29
CA ILE A 139 0.08 14.65 4.48
C ILE A 139 1.31 14.79 5.40
N MET A 140 1.29 15.72 6.35
CA MET A 140 2.39 15.92 7.30
C MET A 140 2.61 14.69 8.17
N ALA A 141 1.54 14.02 8.60
CA ALA A 141 1.67 12.77 9.36
C ALA A 141 2.38 11.68 8.55
N ILE A 142 1.99 11.46 7.29
CA ILE A 142 2.66 10.47 6.42
C ILE A 142 4.12 10.84 6.17
N ARG A 143 4.43 12.12 5.91
CA ARG A 143 5.82 12.57 5.75
C ARG A 143 6.64 12.38 7.02
N GLN A 144 6.06 12.66 8.18
CA GLN A 144 6.73 12.44 9.46
C GLN A 144 7.03 10.95 9.68
N SER A 145 6.10 10.04 9.35
CA SER A 145 6.35 8.60 9.39
C SER A 145 7.47 8.17 8.45
N TYR A 146 7.56 8.79 7.27
CA TYR A 146 8.68 8.58 6.35
C TYR A 146 10.02 9.08 6.92
N GLU A 147 10.05 10.26 7.55
CA GLU A 147 11.24 10.80 8.22
C GLU A 147 11.72 9.90 9.37
N ARG A 148 10.78 9.36 10.15
CA ARG A 148 10.99 8.43 11.27
C ARG A 148 11.37 7.01 10.87
N ARG A 149 11.45 6.70 9.57
CA ARG A 149 11.74 5.35 9.02
C ARG A 149 10.65 4.30 9.33
N GLU A 150 9.44 4.73 9.68
CA GLU A 150 8.26 3.84 9.81
C GLU A 150 7.79 3.40 8.41
N LEU A 151 7.95 4.28 7.41
CA LEU A 151 7.74 4.01 5.99
C LEU A 151 9.08 4.12 5.25
N SER A 152 9.42 3.12 4.46
CA SER A 152 10.70 3.06 3.74
C SER A 152 10.63 3.65 2.34
N GLU A 153 9.53 3.40 1.61
CA GLU A 153 9.35 3.84 0.23
C GLU A 153 7.89 4.18 -0.06
N ILE A 154 7.67 5.16 -0.94
CA ILE A 154 6.38 5.43 -1.56
C ILE A 154 6.54 5.28 -3.06
N ARG A 155 5.76 4.39 -3.67
CA ARG A 155 5.84 4.04 -5.09
C ARG A 155 4.56 4.40 -5.82
N TRP A 156 4.73 5.06 -6.95
CA TRP A 156 3.68 5.24 -7.94
C TRP A 156 3.70 4.09 -8.93
N ILE A 157 2.60 3.35 -8.99
CA ILE A 157 2.45 2.15 -9.81
C ILE A 157 1.36 2.34 -10.86
N CYS A 158 1.36 1.49 -11.88
CA CYS A 158 0.27 1.47 -12.85
C CYS A 158 -1.04 1.06 -12.17
N GLY A 159 -2.10 1.88 -12.31
CA GLY A 159 -3.37 1.65 -11.63
C GLY A 159 -4.01 0.30 -11.96
N THR A 160 -3.85 -0.22 -13.19
CA THR A 160 -4.38 -1.54 -13.58
C THR A 160 -3.72 -2.71 -12.86
N ASP A 161 -2.53 -2.48 -12.30
CA ASP A 161 -1.73 -3.49 -11.60
C ASP A 161 -1.97 -3.38 -10.07
N ASN A 162 -2.77 -2.41 -9.63
CA ASN A 162 -3.08 -2.17 -8.22
C ASN A 162 -4.14 -3.16 -7.70
N PRO A 163 -3.82 -4.07 -6.76
CA PRO A 163 -4.81 -4.98 -6.20
C PRO A 163 -5.85 -4.26 -5.32
N ALA A 164 -5.54 -3.06 -4.81
CA ALA A 164 -6.46 -2.28 -3.99
C ALA A 164 -7.68 -1.74 -4.77
N ASP A 165 -7.62 -1.72 -6.11
CA ASP A 165 -8.78 -1.40 -6.95
C ASP A 165 -10.00 -2.28 -6.64
N ALA A 166 -9.78 -3.55 -6.28
CA ALA A 166 -10.87 -4.45 -5.89
C ALA A 166 -11.55 -4.05 -4.58
N MET A 167 -10.92 -3.20 -3.77
CA MET A 167 -11.48 -2.72 -2.51
C MET A 167 -12.39 -1.50 -2.71
N THR A 168 -12.33 -0.84 -3.86
CA THR A 168 -12.97 0.47 -4.06
C THR A 168 -13.87 0.53 -5.29
N LYS A 169 -13.61 -0.33 -6.29
CA LYS A 169 -14.33 -0.40 -7.57
C LYS A 169 -15.27 -1.61 -7.58
N ALA A 170 -16.34 -1.50 -8.35
CA ALA A 170 -17.32 -2.58 -8.50
C ALA A 170 -16.80 -3.73 -9.38
N ASN A 171 -15.83 -3.45 -10.26
CA ASN A 171 -15.29 -4.43 -11.18
C ASN A 171 -14.21 -5.30 -10.52
N PRO A 172 -14.15 -6.61 -10.85
CA PRO A 172 -13.06 -7.47 -10.38
C PRO A 172 -11.68 -6.95 -10.80
N SER A 173 -10.70 -7.04 -9.90
CA SER A 173 -9.30 -6.71 -10.19
C SER A 173 -8.52 -7.98 -10.58
N LYS A 174 -7.95 -7.98 -11.79
CA LYS A 174 -7.02 -9.03 -12.24
C LYS A 174 -5.79 -9.12 -11.36
N ALA A 175 -5.33 -7.99 -10.80
CA ALA A 175 -4.20 -7.95 -9.90
C ALA A 175 -4.48 -8.73 -8.60
N LEU A 176 -5.63 -8.49 -7.96
CA LEU A 176 -6.01 -9.24 -6.76
C LEU A 176 -6.29 -10.72 -7.06
N GLU A 177 -6.94 -11.02 -8.18
CA GLU A 177 -7.17 -12.39 -8.62
C GLU A 177 -5.84 -13.14 -8.81
N GLY A 178 -4.87 -12.53 -9.49
CA GLY A 178 -3.53 -13.09 -9.67
C GLY A 178 -2.84 -13.37 -8.33
N LEU A 179 -2.89 -12.40 -7.40
CA LEU A 179 -2.33 -12.54 -6.06
C LEU A 179 -2.96 -13.71 -5.29
N ILE A 180 -4.29 -13.84 -5.29
CA ILE A 180 -4.99 -14.91 -4.57
C ILE A 180 -4.72 -16.29 -5.20
N ASN A 181 -4.70 -16.38 -6.52
CA ASN A 181 -4.56 -17.65 -7.22
C ASN A 181 -3.12 -18.18 -7.24
N THR A 182 -2.13 -17.29 -7.25
CA THR A 182 -0.73 -17.65 -7.53
C THR A 182 0.27 -17.20 -6.47
N ASN A 183 -0.15 -16.43 -5.47
CA ASN A 183 0.74 -15.75 -4.52
C ASN A 183 1.73 -14.78 -5.19
N SER A 184 1.50 -14.45 -6.47
CA SER A 184 2.36 -13.57 -7.25
C SER A 184 1.60 -12.35 -7.76
N LEU A 185 2.32 -11.24 -7.88
CA LEU A 185 1.80 -10.00 -8.44
C LEU A 185 2.90 -9.32 -9.26
N ARG A 186 2.58 -8.89 -10.48
CA ARG A 186 3.50 -8.13 -11.35
C ARG A 186 3.00 -6.72 -11.49
N ILE A 187 3.88 -5.75 -11.27
CA ILE A 187 3.49 -4.35 -11.12
C ILE A 187 4.48 -3.48 -11.88
N ARG A 188 3.96 -2.70 -12.82
CA ARG A 188 4.74 -1.67 -13.51
C ARG A 188 4.86 -0.44 -12.63
N ILE A 189 6.09 0.04 -12.48
CA ILE A 189 6.40 1.25 -11.73
C ILE A 189 6.39 2.43 -12.69
N GLN A 190 5.78 3.52 -12.25
CA GLN A 190 5.74 4.78 -12.97
C GLN A 190 6.66 5.83 -12.31
N GLY A 191 6.95 5.66 -11.02
CA GLY A 191 7.98 6.40 -10.29
C GLY A 191 8.08 5.93 -8.84
N TRP A 192 9.19 6.22 -8.17
CA TRP A 192 9.32 5.96 -6.74
C TRP A 192 10.24 6.97 -6.06
N VAL A 193 10.03 7.13 -4.75
CA VAL A 193 11.00 7.79 -3.88
C VAL A 193 11.56 6.77 -2.91
N GLN A 194 12.88 6.70 -2.91
CA GLN A 194 13.67 5.88 -2.00
C GLN A 194 14.56 6.79 -1.17
N ARG A 195 14.63 6.54 0.13
CA ARG A 195 15.60 7.21 1.00
C ARG A 195 17.00 6.66 0.73
N HIS A 196 17.98 7.53 0.53
CA HIS A 196 19.39 7.13 0.55
C HIS A 196 19.74 6.59 1.94
N LYS A 197 20.39 5.42 2.01
CA LYS A 197 20.97 4.95 3.27
C LYS A 197 22.07 5.95 3.63
N ASN A 198 21.93 6.66 4.75
CA ASN A 198 23.07 7.39 5.28
C ASN A 198 24.12 6.34 5.66
N GLU A 199 25.28 6.37 5.01
CA GLU A 199 26.48 5.77 5.57
C GLU A 199 26.76 6.55 6.86
N GLU A 200 26.44 5.95 8.00
CA GLU A 200 26.81 6.50 9.30
C GLU A 200 28.34 6.53 9.35
N SER A 201 28.90 7.75 9.34
CA SER A 201 30.30 8.07 9.59
C SER A 201 30.58 8.05 11.08
#